data_AF-A0A0M4C361-F1
#
_entry.id   AF-A0A0M4C361-F1
#
_cell.length_a   1.000
_cell.length_b   1.000
_cell.length_c   1.000
_cell.angle_alpha   90.00
_cell.angle_beta   90.00
_cell.angle_gamma   90.00
#
_symmetry.space_group_name_H-M   'P 1'
#
loop_
_entity.id
_entity.type
_entity.pdbx_description
1 polymer ?
#
loop_
_entity_poly.entity_id
_entity_poly.type
_entity_poly.pdbx_seq_one_letter_code
_entity_poly.pdbx_strand_id
1 'polypeptide(L)'
;ARTKGFVSAVSNMRSFVPAIYDVTVAIPKNSPQPTMLRMFKGQSSVVHVHLKRHLMKDLPELDEAVAQWCRDIFVAKDALLDKHIAEDSFSDQPLQDISRPIKSLVVVTSWACMLIFGAWKFLQWSSLFSSWKGIALSASALAIVTVLMQVLIRFSQSEHSTPAKVAPAKQKNVVGPLETVKDK
;
A
#
# COMPACT_ATOMS: atom_id res chain seq x y z
N ALA A 1 4.77 25.70 -0.78
CA ALA A 1 5.06 24.54 0.10
C ALA A 1 3.84 24.20 0.96
N ARG A 2 3.48 22.92 1.10
CA ARG A 2 2.26 22.42 1.77
C ARG A 2 2.42 22.37 3.31
N THR A 3 2.96 23.42 3.92
CA THR A 3 3.28 23.46 5.36
C THR A 3 2.05 23.67 6.24
N LYS A 4 0.93 24.19 5.70
CA LYS A 4 -0.31 24.47 6.46
C LYS A 4 -0.87 23.25 7.18
N GLY A 5 -0.82 22.07 6.56
CA GLY A 5 -1.29 20.82 7.18
C GLY A 5 -0.42 20.40 8.37
N PHE A 6 0.89 20.55 8.24
CA PHE A 6 1.82 20.26 9.33
C PHE A 6 1.69 21.25 10.49
N VAL A 7 1.56 22.54 10.19
CA VAL A 7 1.35 23.59 11.21
C VAL A 7 0.06 23.34 12.00
N SER A 8 -1.05 23.07 11.28
CA SER A 8 -2.33 22.74 11.91
C SER A 8 -2.23 21.46 12.77
N ALA A 9 -1.55 20.42 12.28
CA ALA A 9 -1.30 19.20 13.03
C ALA A 9 -0.49 19.47 14.31
N VAL A 10 0.61 20.20 14.22
CA VAL A 10 1.47 20.55 15.36
C VAL A 10 0.70 21.35 16.41
N SER A 11 -0.08 22.35 15.99
CA SER A 11 -0.87 23.19 16.88
C SER A 11 -1.88 22.38 17.70
N ASN A 12 -2.56 21.42 17.07
CA ASN A 12 -3.52 20.54 17.74
C ASN A 12 -2.85 19.42 18.58
N MET A 13 -1.68 18.93 18.15
CA MET A 13 -0.99 17.80 18.78
C MET A 13 -0.09 18.19 19.95
N ARG A 14 0.20 19.48 20.12
CA ARG A 14 1.15 19.98 21.13
C ARG A 14 0.77 19.61 22.57
N SER A 15 -0.51 19.44 22.85
CA SER A 15 -1.03 19.13 24.18
C SER A 15 -0.85 17.66 24.60
N PHE A 16 -0.73 16.74 23.64
CA PHE A 16 -0.69 15.30 23.93
C PHE A 16 0.51 14.56 23.34
N VAL A 17 1.22 15.13 22.35
CA VAL A 17 2.40 14.51 21.74
C VAL A 17 3.68 15.09 22.36
N PRO A 18 4.51 14.27 23.01
CA PRO A 18 5.71 14.76 23.70
C PRO A 18 6.90 15.03 22.75
N ALA A 19 6.95 14.39 21.58
CA ALA A 19 8.05 14.53 20.63
C ALA A 19 7.63 14.18 19.19
N ILE A 20 8.28 14.83 18.22
CA ILE A 20 8.19 14.53 16.79
C ILE A 20 9.42 13.70 16.41
N TYR A 21 9.18 12.55 15.78
CA TYR A 21 10.24 11.74 15.21
C TYR A 21 10.37 12.08 13.73
N ASP A 22 11.53 12.61 13.39
CA ASP A 22 11.93 12.81 12.02
C ASP A 22 12.62 11.54 11.50
N VAL A 23 12.01 10.92 10.49
CA VAL A 23 12.51 9.70 9.87
C VAL A 23 12.86 9.99 8.42
N THR A 24 14.13 9.88 8.08
CA THR A 24 14.61 9.93 6.69
C THR A 24 15.07 8.53 6.30
N VAL A 25 14.46 7.99 5.26
CA VAL A 25 14.77 6.65 4.76
C VAL A 25 15.41 6.82 3.39
N ALA A 26 16.58 6.24 3.18
CA ALA A 26 17.06 6.02 1.82
C ALA A 26 17.54 4.60 1.59
N ILE A 27 17.43 4.23 0.33
CA ILE A 27 17.77 2.92 -0.18
C ILE A 27 19.02 3.12 -1.02
N PRO A 28 20.18 2.57 -0.62
CA PRO A 28 21.39 2.70 -1.39
C PRO A 28 21.18 2.07 -2.77
N LYS A 29 21.65 2.75 -3.83
CA LYS A 29 21.45 2.33 -5.23
C LYS A 29 22.10 0.98 -5.55
N ASN A 30 23.09 0.60 -4.75
CA ASN A 30 23.81 -0.67 -4.82
C ASN A 30 23.00 -1.84 -4.25
N SER A 31 21.93 -1.55 -3.49
CA SER A 31 21.05 -2.56 -2.95
C SER A 31 19.77 -2.69 -3.81
N PRO A 32 19.28 -3.92 -3.99
CA PRO A 32 18.07 -4.12 -4.77
C PRO A 32 16.88 -3.55 -3.98
N GLN A 33 16.03 -2.78 -4.66
CA GLN A 33 14.94 -2.01 -4.04
C GLN A 33 14.01 -2.91 -3.18
N PRO A 34 13.54 -2.41 -2.03
CA PRO A 34 12.59 -3.11 -1.17
C PRO A 34 11.21 -3.13 -1.85
N THR A 35 11.04 -4.03 -2.80
CA THR A 35 9.73 -4.32 -3.37
C THR A 35 9.00 -5.29 -2.43
N MET A 36 7.69 -5.08 -2.23
CA MET A 36 6.83 -6.00 -1.45
C MET A 36 7.04 -7.47 -1.85
N LEU A 37 7.14 -7.74 -3.15
CA LEU A 37 7.36 -9.07 -3.70
C LEU A 37 8.68 -9.72 -3.24
N ARG A 38 9.72 -8.91 -2.99
CA ARG A 38 11.03 -9.37 -2.52
C ARG A 38 11.07 -9.60 -1.02
N MET A 39 10.34 -8.78 -0.26
CA MET A 39 10.10 -9.00 1.16
C MET A 39 9.36 -10.34 1.40
N PHE A 40 8.34 -10.64 0.59
CA PHE A 40 7.65 -11.93 0.65
C PHE A 40 8.53 -13.11 0.22
N LYS A 41 9.49 -12.89 -0.70
CA LYS A 41 10.49 -13.88 -1.09
C LYS A 41 11.65 -14.03 -0.08
N GLY A 42 11.61 -13.32 1.05
CA GLY A 42 12.64 -13.40 2.09
C GLY A 42 13.99 -12.81 1.69
N GLN A 43 14.04 -11.97 0.65
CA GLN A 43 15.27 -11.32 0.23
C GLN A 43 15.56 -10.12 1.12
N SER A 44 16.74 -10.12 1.75
CA SER A 44 17.20 -8.98 2.55
C SER A 44 17.47 -7.77 1.64
N SER A 45 16.96 -6.61 2.05
CA SER A 45 17.25 -5.32 1.42
C SER A 45 17.75 -4.40 2.54
N VAL A 46 18.91 -3.80 2.32
CA VAL A 46 19.54 -2.89 3.28
C VAL A 46 18.89 -1.52 3.08
N VAL A 47 18.32 -0.98 4.14
CA VAL A 47 17.70 0.34 4.14
C VAL A 47 18.38 1.17 5.21
N HIS A 48 18.88 2.34 4.83
CA HIS A 48 19.48 3.26 5.78
C HIS A 48 18.38 4.19 6.30
N VAL A 49 18.11 4.08 7.60
CA VAL A 49 17.10 4.89 8.29
C VAL A 49 17.82 5.84 9.23
N HIS A 50 17.65 7.14 9.00
CA HIS A 50 18.11 8.18 9.90
C HIS A 50 16.93 8.68 10.75
N LEU A 51 17.03 8.49 12.07
CA LEU A 51 15.99 8.87 13.02
C LEU A 51 16.49 10.03 13.89
N LYS A 52 15.85 11.20 13.80
CA LYS A 52 16.10 12.33 14.73
C LYS A 52 14.86 12.55 15.58
N ARG A 53 15.04 12.69 16.88
CA ARG A 53 13.96 13.01 17.82
C ARG A 53 14.01 14.51 18.12
N HIS A 54 12.90 15.21 17.85
CA HIS A 54 12.70 16.61 18.23
C HIS A 54 11.64 16.67 19.33
N LEU A 55 11.95 17.26 20.48
CA LEU A 55 10.95 17.44 21.53
C LEU A 55 9.97 18.54 21.10
N MET A 56 8.70 18.36 21.46
CA MET A 56 7.66 19.33 21.11
C MET A 56 7.86 20.69 21.80
N LYS A 57 8.61 20.69 22.91
CA LYS A 57 9.03 21.89 23.66
C LYS A 57 10.06 22.75 22.91
N ASP A 58 10.86 22.12 22.05
CA ASP A 58 11.90 22.81 21.28
C ASP A 58 11.35 23.43 19.99
N LEU A 59 10.08 23.13 19.66
CA LEU A 59 9.40 23.68 18.50
C LEU A 59 8.91 25.11 18.78
N PRO A 60 9.02 26.04 17.82
CA PRO A 60 8.48 27.39 17.95
C PRO A 60 6.97 27.37 18.24
N GLU A 61 6.48 28.36 18.99
CA GLU A 61 5.05 28.44 19.35
C GLU A 61 4.20 29.10 18.27
N LEU A 62 4.81 29.94 17.43
CA LEU A 62 4.11 30.66 16.36
C LEU A 62 3.99 29.77 15.12
N ASP A 63 2.78 29.70 14.56
CA ASP A 63 2.45 28.95 13.36
C ASP A 63 3.37 29.24 12.16
N GLU A 64 3.77 30.51 11.98
CA GLU A 64 4.71 30.92 10.93
C GLU A 64 6.12 30.39 11.16
N ALA A 65 6.57 30.36 12.41
CA ALA A 65 7.88 29.84 12.80
C ALA A 65 7.92 28.31 12.71
N VAL A 66 6.82 27.61 13.00
CA VAL A 66 6.68 26.16 12.73
C VAL A 66 6.76 25.88 11.23
N ALA A 67 6.13 26.73 10.41
CA ALA A 67 6.20 26.59 8.95
C ALA A 67 7.64 26.78 8.44
N GLN A 68 8.39 27.72 9.02
CA GLN A 68 9.80 27.94 8.68
C GLN A 68 10.67 26.77 9.13
N TRP A 69 10.52 26.30 10.37
CA TRP A 69 11.20 25.12 10.89
C TRP A 69 10.96 23.88 10.00
N CYS A 70 9.71 23.67 9.56
CA CYS A 70 9.38 22.58 8.64
C CYS A 70 10.11 22.69 7.29
N ARG A 71 10.27 23.90 6.75
CA ARG A 71 11.04 24.15 5.53
C ARG A 71 12.53 23.89 5.75
N ASP A 72 13.09 24.37 6.85
CA ASP A 72 14.51 24.24 7.15
C ASP A 72 14.89 22.76 7.36
N ILE A 73 14.06 21.99 8.06
CA ILE A 73 14.22 20.53 8.19
C ILE A 73 14.11 19.84 6.84
N PHE A 74 13.18 20.26 5.98
CA PHE A 74 13.04 19.67 4.65
C PHE A 74 14.28 19.92 3.78
N VAL A 75 14.81 21.15 3.76
CA VAL A 75 16.03 21.49 3.02
C VAL A 75 17.25 20.74 3.57
N ALA A 76 17.37 20.65 4.90
CA ALA A 76 18.45 19.90 5.53
C ALA A 76 18.40 18.40 5.15
N LYS A 77 17.21 17.80 5.05
CA LYS A 77 17.06 16.41 4.58
C LYS A 77 17.41 16.24 3.12
N ASP A 78 16.99 17.17 2.27
CA ASP A 78 17.27 17.11 0.83
C ASP A 78 18.79 17.15 0.60
N ALA A 79 19.49 18.05 1.29
CA ALA A 79 20.95 18.10 1.28
C ALA A 79 21.63 16.84 1.85
N LEU A 80 21.04 16.21 2.88
CA LEU A 80 21.53 14.92 3.40
C LEU A 80 21.29 13.77 2.41
N LEU A 81 20.16 13.79 1.70
CA LEU A 81 19.83 12.79 0.69
C LEU A 81 20.76 12.91 -0.52
N ASP A 82 21.04 14.13 -0.98
CA ASP A 82 21.98 14.39 -2.07
C ASP A 82 23.39 13.91 -1.71
N LYS A 83 23.85 14.16 -0.47
CA LYS A 83 25.12 13.60 0.04
C LYS A 83 25.08 12.08 0.09
N HIS A 84 23.99 11.48 0.55
CA HIS A 84 23.86 10.02 0.58
C HIS A 84 23.84 9.40 -0.82
N ILE A 85 23.26 10.08 -1.82
CA ILE A 85 23.30 9.66 -3.22
C ILE A 85 24.73 9.70 -3.78
N ALA A 86 25.55 10.64 -3.32
CA ALA A 86 26.93 10.82 -3.77
C ALA A 86 27.95 9.93 -3.04
N GLU A 87 27.79 9.72 -1.72
CA GLU A 87 28.76 9.05 -0.85
C GLU A 87 28.29 7.68 -0.30
N ASP A 88 27.07 7.24 -0.64
CA ASP A 88 26.44 5.97 -0.18
C ASP A 88 26.36 5.80 1.35
N SER A 89 26.63 6.87 2.11
CA SER A 89 26.64 6.92 3.57
C SER A 89 25.94 8.18 4.08
N PHE A 90 25.21 8.07 5.19
CA PHE A 90 24.49 9.20 5.78
C PHE A 90 25.31 9.99 6.80
N SER A 91 26.39 9.43 7.36
CA SER A 91 27.44 9.99 8.26
C SER A 91 28.07 8.86 9.10
N ASP A 92 29.24 9.12 9.71
CA ASP A 92 30.07 8.22 10.55
C ASP A 92 29.43 7.73 11.88
N GLN A 93 28.11 7.78 12.03
CA GLN A 93 27.45 7.26 13.23
C GLN A 93 27.38 5.74 13.17
N PRO A 94 27.67 5.03 14.29
CA PRO A 94 27.65 3.57 14.29
C PRO A 94 26.25 3.11 13.89
N LEU A 95 26.18 2.40 12.75
CA LEU A 95 24.97 1.76 12.24
C LEU A 95 24.35 0.97 13.39
N GLN A 96 23.25 1.45 13.96
CA GLN A 96 22.44 0.64 14.84
C GLN A 96 21.70 -0.34 13.93
N ASP A 97 22.29 -1.52 13.78
CA ASP A 97 21.62 -2.64 13.15
C ASP A 97 20.36 -2.93 13.96
N ILE A 98 19.20 -2.63 13.37
CA ILE A 98 17.90 -2.95 13.95
C ILE A 98 17.74 -4.46 13.80
N SER A 99 18.45 -5.19 14.66
CA SER A 99 18.45 -6.64 14.65
C SER A 99 17.01 -7.11 14.81
N ARG A 100 16.54 -7.85 13.81
CA ARG A 100 15.14 -8.27 13.68
C ARG A 100 14.71 -8.95 14.98
N PRO A 101 13.61 -8.52 15.65
CA PRO A 101 13.27 -9.03 16.96
C PRO A 101 12.88 -10.52 16.89
N ILE A 102 13.84 -11.39 17.21
CA ILE A 102 13.68 -12.85 17.19
C ILE A 102 12.50 -13.29 18.06
N LYS A 103 12.24 -12.54 19.15
CA LYS A 103 11.10 -12.76 20.05
C LYS A 103 9.75 -12.74 19.32
N SER A 104 9.54 -11.81 18.38
CA SER A 104 8.29 -11.73 17.62
C SER A 104 8.14 -12.93 16.68
N LEU A 105 9.24 -13.37 16.05
CA LEU A 105 9.24 -14.52 15.18
C LEU A 105 8.85 -15.79 15.93
N VAL A 106 9.39 -16.00 17.14
CA VAL A 106 9.06 -17.15 18.00
C VAL A 106 7.58 -17.17 18.34
N VAL A 107 7.01 -16.03 18.74
CA VAL A 107 5.58 -15.93 19.04
C VAL A 107 4.75 -16.31 17.81
N VAL A 108 5.03 -15.72 16.64
CA VAL A 108 4.28 -16.03 15.41
C VAL A 108 4.39 -17.51 15.05
N THR A 109 5.58 -18.10 15.13
CA THR A 109 5.76 -19.54 14.86
C THR A 109 5.02 -20.41 15.86
N SER A 110 4.99 -20.04 17.15
CA SER A 110 4.24 -20.77 18.18
C SER A 110 2.73 -20.75 17.91
N TRP A 111 2.18 -19.59 17.54
CA TRP A 111 0.77 -19.46 17.18
C TRP A 111 0.44 -20.25 15.92
N ALA A 112 1.30 -20.20 14.89
CA ALA A 112 1.13 -21.00 13.69
C ALA A 112 1.14 -22.50 14.00
N CYS A 113 2.09 -22.98 14.80
CA CYS A 113 2.16 -24.37 15.23
C CYS A 113 0.92 -24.79 16.05
N MET A 114 0.44 -23.94 16.94
CA MET A 114 -0.77 -24.21 17.73
C MET A 114 -2.01 -24.31 16.83
N LEU A 115 -2.15 -23.42 15.85
CA LEU A 115 -3.24 -23.46 14.86
C LEU A 115 -3.16 -24.68 13.96
N ILE A 116 -1.96 -25.04 13.47
CA ILE A 116 -1.76 -26.24 12.65
C ILE A 116 -2.06 -27.50 13.45
N PHE A 117 -1.61 -27.57 14.72
CA PHE A 117 -1.92 -28.69 15.59
C PHE A 117 -3.40 -28.77 15.93
N GLY A 118 -4.05 -27.63 16.18
CA GLY A 118 -5.49 -27.53 16.38
C GLY A 118 -6.26 -27.98 15.14
N ALA A 119 -5.86 -27.55 13.95
CA ALA A 119 -6.42 -27.97 12.68
C ALA A 119 -6.18 -29.46 12.40
N TRP A 120 -4.99 -29.99 12.71
CA TRP A 120 -4.68 -31.42 12.59
C TRP A 120 -5.53 -32.25 13.54
N LYS A 121 -5.60 -31.86 14.81
CA LYS A 121 -6.44 -32.52 15.82
C LYS A 121 -7.90 -32.41 15.47
N PHE A 122 -8.36 -31.27 14.97
CA PHE A 122 -9.69 -31.12 14.42
C PHE A 122 -9.89 -32.08 13.25
N LEU A 123 -8.97 -32.16 12.29
CA LEU A 123 -9.09 -33.06 11.14
C LEU A 123 -9.12 -34.54 11.55
N GLN A 124 -8.29 -34.95 12.51
CA GLN A 124 -8.28 -36.31 13.08
C GLN A 124 -9.53 -36.62 13.90
N TRP A 125 -9.90 -35.71 14.80
CA TRP A 125 -11.09 -35.87 15.66
C TRP A 125 -12.36 -35.90 14.84
N SER A 126 -12.40 -35.10 13.78
CA SER A 126 -13.63 -34.94 13.03
C SER A 126 -13.85 -36.08 12.04
N SER A 127 -12.85 -36.86 11.61
CA SER A 127 -13.03 -37.90 10.56
C SER A 127 -13.91 -37.40 9.38
N LEU A 128 -13.89 -36.09 9.12
CA LEU A 128 -15.01 -35.41 8.42
C LEU A 128 -15.09 -35.81 6.95
N PHE A 129 -14.02 -36.40 6.41
CA PHE A 129 -13.99 -36.97 5.07
C PHE A 129 -14.32 -38.46 4.99
N SER A 130 -14.48 -39.17 6.12
CA SER A 130 -14.93 -40.57 6.14
C SER A 130 -16.44 -40.72 6.36
N SER A 131 -17.14 -39.66 6.75
CA SER A 131 -18.59 -39.67 6.94
C SER A 131 -19.29 -38.78 5.93
N TRP A 132 -20.36 -39.29 5.32
CA TRP A 132 -21.24 -38.63 4.34
C TRP A 132 -21.62 -37.18 4.71
N LYS A 133 -21.64 -36.88 6.01
CA LYS A 133 -21.98 -35.57 6.56
C LYS A 133 -20.96 -34.47 6.22
N GLY A 134 -19.66 -34.77 6.17
CA GLY A 134 -18.66 -33.75 5.83
C GLY A 134 -18.55 -33.51 4.32
N ILE A 135 -18.78 -34.53 3.49
CA ILE A 135 -18.95 -34.35 2.03
C ILE A 135 -20.13 -33.42 1.77
N ALA A 136 -21.29 -33.67 2.39
CA ALA A 136 -22.47 -32.82 2.24
C ALA A 136 -22.24 -31.37 2.68
N LEU A 137 -21.52 -31.16 3.79
CA LEU A 137 -21.20 -29.83 4.31
C LEU A 137 -20.17 -29.09 3.43
N SER A 138 -19.20 -29.81 2.86
CA SER A 138 -18.25 -29.24 1.91
C SER A 138 -18.90 -28.86 0.58
N ALA A 139 -19.82 -29.70 0.07
CA ALA A 139 -20.56 -29.44 -1.15
C ALA A 139 -21.51 -28.24 -0.99
N SER A 140 -22.19 -28.13 0.17
CA SER A 140 -23.05 -26.97 0.44
C SER A 140 -22.23 -25.69 0.57
N ALA A 141 -21.07 -25.72 1.24
CA ALA A 141 -20.19 -24.56 1.32
C ALA A 141 -19.68 -24.12 -0.06
N LEU A 142 -19.28 -25.06 -0.92
CA LEU A 142 -18.86 -24.77 -2.30
C LEU A 142 -20.01 -24.17 -3.12
N ALA A 143 -21.23 -24.70 -2.99
CA ALA A 143 -22.41 -24.16 -3.68
C ALA A 143 -22.74 -22.72 -3.22
N ILE A 144 -22.59 -22.43 -1.93
CA ILE A 144 -22.80 -21.07 -1.40
C ILE A 144 -21.76 -20.12 -2.00
N VAL A 145 -20.49 -20.52 -2.06
CA VAL A 145 -19.41 -19.69 -2.64
C VAL A 145 -19.65 -19.42 -4.12
N THR A 146 -20.07 -20.42 -4.90
CA THR A 146 -20.36 -20.21 -6.33
C THR A 146 -21.57 -19.30 -6.55
N VAL A 147 -22.62 -19.40 -5.72
CA VAL A 147 -23.76 -18.48 -5.76
C VAL A 147 -23.33 -17.06 -5.42
N LEU A 148 -22.54 -16.86 -4.36
CA LEU A 148 -22.02 -15.54 -4.00
C LEU A 148 -21.17 -14.94 -5.12
N MET A 149 -20.32 -15.75 -5.75
CA MET A 149 -19.50 -15.32 -6.88
C MET A 149 -20.35 -14.92 -8.10
N GLN A 150 -21.40 -15.69 -8.42
CA GLN A 150 -22.33 -15.33 -9.49
C GLN A 150 -23.10 -14.04 -9.20
N VAL A 151 -23.52 -13.85 -7.94
CA VAL A 151 -24.18 -12.61 -7.49
C VAL A 151 -23.23 -11.42 -7.66
N LEU A 152 -21.98 -11.53 -7.21
CA LEU A 152 -20.98 -10.47 -7.37
C LEU A 152 -20.69 -10.14 -8.84
N ILE A 153 -20.62 -11.14 -9.72
CA ILE A 153 -20.43 -10.91 -11.17
C ILE A 153 -21.64 -10.16 -11.76
N ARG A 154 -22.86 -10.52 -11.38
CA ARG A 154 -24.09 -9.85 -11.83
C ARG A 154 -24.16 -8.40 -11.34
N PHE A 155 -23.80 -8.15 -10.08
CA PHE A 155 -23.71 -6.79 -9.54
C PHE A 155 -22.64 -5.97 -10.27
N SER A 156 -21.46 -6.55 -10.53
CA SER A 156 -20.38 -5.87 -11.26
C SER A 156 -20.77 -5.47 -12.68
N GLN A 157 -21.55 -6.28 -13.40
CA GLN A 157 -22.03 -5.90 -14.74
C GLN A 157 -23.17 -4.85 -14.71
N SER A 158 -23.90 -4.74 -13.60
CA SER A 158 -25.00 -3.77 -13.48
C SER A 158 -24.54 -2.32 -13.34
N GLU A 159 -23.34 -2.08 -12.78
CA GLU A 159 -22.78 -0.73 -12.65
C GLU A 159 -22.28 -0.15 -13.99
N HIS A 160 -21.99 -0.98 -14.98
CA HIS A 160 -21.39 -0.53 -16.24
C HIS A 160 -22.38 -0.28 -17.40
N SER A 161 -23.69 -0.38 -17.14
CA SER A 161 -24.74 -0.27 -18.17
C SER A 161 -25.62 0.96 -17.98
N THR A 162 -25.05 2.16 -18.05
CA THR A 162 -25.82 3.35 -18.43
C THR A 162 -25.11 4.06 -19.59
N PRO A 163 -25.33 3.63 -20.85
CA PRO A 163 -24.82 4.39 -21.98
C PRO A 163 -25.64 5.68 -22.13
N ALA A 164 -24.93 6.82 -22.21
CA ALA A 164 -25.52 8.12 -22.47
C ALA A 164 -26.29 8.09 -23.81
N LYS A 165 -27.54 8.57 -23.77
CA LYS A 165 -28.45 8.65 -24.93
C LYS A 165 -27.91 9.67 -25.95
N VAL A 166 -27.23 9.20 -26.99
CA VAL A 166 -26.86 10.02 -28.16
C VAL A 166 -28.08 10.12 -29.08
N ALA A 167 -28.52 11.35 -29.38
CA ALA A 167 -29.62 11.65 -30.28
C ALA A 167 -29.27 11.33 -31.75
N PRO A 168 -30.23 10.92 -32.60
CA PRO A 168 -29.92 10.52 -33.97
C PRO A 168 -29.74 11.75 -34.88
N ALA A 169 -28.63 11.76 -35.63
CA ALA A 169 -28.38 12.74 -36.67
C ALA A 169 -29.23 12.45 -37.92
N LYS A 170 -29.90 13.49 -38.41
CA LYS A 170 -30.80 13.52 -39.57
C LYS A 170 -30.02 13.33 -40.89
N GLN A 171 -30.15 12.17 -41.54
CA GLN A 171 -29.64 11.99 -42.91
C GLN A 171 -30.51 12.77 -43.91
N LYS A 172 -29.88 13.67 -44.68
CA LYS A 172 -30.50 14.43 -45.77
C LYS A 172 -30.13 13.76 -47.09
N ASN A 173 -31.09 13.08 -47.72
CA ASN A 173 -31.00 12.57 -49.08
C ASN A 173 -30.89 13.74 -50.08
N VAL A 174 -29.95 13.66 -51.02
CA VAL A 174 -30.02 14.37 -52.30
C VAL A 174 -29.60 13.40 -53.41
N VAL A 175 -30.54 13.16 -54.32
CA VAL A 175 -30.47 12.37 -55.56
C VAL A 175 -29.76 13.19 -56.66
N GLY A 176 -29.04 12.53 -57.59
CA GLY A 176 -28.21 13.08 -58.69
C GLY A 176 -28.99 13.83 -59.80
N PRO A 177 -28.55 13.89 -61.10
CA PRO A 177 -27.58 13.05 -61.83
C PRO A 177 -26.72 13.78 -62.92
N LEU A 178 -25.94 13.00 -63.72
CA LEU A 178 -25.53 13.13 -65.16
C LEU A 178 -24.03 12.77 -65.39
N GLU A 179 -23.74 11.63 -66.05
CA GLU A 179 -23.24 11.48 -67.46
C GLU A 179 -21.71 11.67 -67.59
N THR A 180 -20.91 11.01 -68.44
CA THR A 180 -20.91 9.85 -69.37
C THR A 180 -19.41 9.58 -69.71
N VAL A 181 -19.14 8.65 -70.64
CA VAL A 181 -17.87 8.37 -71.37
C VAL A 181 -17.10 7.17 -70.80
N LYS A 182 -17.20 5.92 -71.30
CA LYS A 182 -17.16 5.29 -72.65
C LYS A 182 -15.74 4.81 -73.05
N ASP A 183 -15.66 3.49 -73.17
CA ASP A 183 -14.83 2.59 -74.03
C ASP A 183 -13.30 2.78 -74.13
N LYS A 184 -12.54 1.75 -73.72
CA LYS A 184 -12.02 0.70 -74.62
C LYS A 184 -11.50 -0.51 -73.83
#